data_AF-G9ZC56-F1
#
_entry.id   AF-G9ZC56-F1
#
_cell.length_a   1.000
_cell.length_b   1.000
_cell.length_c   1.000
_cell.angle_alpha   90.00
_cell.angle_beta   90.00
_cell.angle_gamma   90.00
#
_symmetry.space_group_name_H-M   'P 1'
#
loop_
_entity.id
_entity.type
_entity.pdbx_description
1 polymer ?
#
loop_
_entity_poly.entity_id
_entity_poly.type
_entity_poly.pdbx_seq_one_letter_code
_entity_poly.pdbx_strand_id
1 'polypeptide(L)'
;MYIVKNFDAILFPMANFLLETKYIPCFCKIRPDKFEVSFTIDSLEEIVLSVENFELDRLEEYVPVGVGGQWWIYNDSIITIKLNMNNPSILEILDLAFFDPYLGWCWAIKDGKYAEVREVDDDGNCINEAKLRYPLLK
;
A
#
# COMPACT_ATOMS: atom_id res chain seq x y z
N MET A 1 -8.76 -0.53 -7.37
CA MET A 1 -8.47 -0.48 -5.92
C MET A 1 -8.72 0.92 -5.37
N TYR A 2 -9.61 1.07 -4.39
CA TYR A 2 -9.93 2.34 -3.74
C TYR A 2 -10.30 2.11 -2.27
N ILE A 3 -10.42 3.18 -1.49
CA ILE A 3 -10.84 3.12 -0.08
C ILE A 3 -12.18 3.86 0.06
N VAL A 4 -13.15 3.25 0.73
CA VAL A 4 -14.41 3.93 1.06
C VAL A 4 -14.17 4.83 2.28
N LYS A 5 -14.51 6.11 2.16
CA LYS A 5 -14.30 7.09 3.22
C LYS A 5 -15.35 6.90 4.32
N ASN A 6 -14.99 6.20 5.39
CA ASN A 6 -15.77 6.09 6.63
C ASN A 6 -15.09 6.86 7.78
N PHE A 7 -14.72 8.13 7.55
CA PHE A 7 -14.21 8.99 8.64
C PHE A 7 -15.35 9.77 9.25
N ASP A 8 -15.56 9.64 10.56
CA ASP A 8 -16.37 10.58 11.31
C ASP A 8 -15.72 11.97 11.30
N ALA A 9 -16.54 13.02 11.36
CA ALA A 9 -16.13 14.43 11.26
C ALA A 9 -15.03 14.88 12.26
N ILE A 10 -14.73 14.04 13.25
CA ILE A 10 -13.72 14.25 14.29
C ILE A 10 -12.28 14.09 13.74
N LEU A 11 -12.09 13.39 12.62
CA LEU A 11 -10.77 13.10 12.03
C LEU A 11 -10.28 14.14 11.00
N PHE A 12 -10.98 15.25 10.82
CA PHE A 12 -10.72 16.21 9.73
C PHE A 12 -9.27 16.74 9.64
N PRO A 13 -8.57 17.07 10.76
CA PRO A 13 -7.17 17.48 10.69
C PRO A 13 -6.22 16.35 10.27
N MET A 14 -6.48 15.12 10.73
CA MET A 14 -5.72 13.93 10.36
C MET A 14 -5.98 13.52 8.90
N ALA A 15 -7.19 13.76 8.40
CA ALA A 15 -7.53 13.54 7.01
C ALA A 15 -6.69 14.43 6.08
N ASN A 16 -6.39 15.69 6.45
CA ASN A 16 -5.51 16.53 5.63
C ASN A 16 -4.08 16.00 5.61
N PHE A 17 -3.53 15.57 6.75
CA PHE A 17 -2.22 14.94 6.79
C PHE A 17 -2.15 13.70 5.87
N LEU A 18 -3.16 12.84 5.93
CA LEU A 18 -3.27 11.65 5.08
C LEU A 18 -3.31 11.99 3.57
N LEU A 19 -3.94 13.11 3.20
CA LEU A 19 -4.14 13.52 1.80
C LEU A 19 -2.98 14.33 1.21
N GLU A 20 -2.20 15.00 2.06
CA GLU A 20 -1.09 15.86 1.65
C GLU A 20 0.27 15.14 1.73
N THR A 21 0.34 14.03 2.47
CA THR A 21 1.58 13.28 2.68
C THR A 21 1.72 12.15 1.67
N LYS A 22 2.91 12.06 1.07
CA LYS A 22 3.27 10.91 0.22
C LYS A 22 4.00 9.86 1.04
N TYR A 23 3.82 8.60 0.66
CA TYR A 23 4.55 7.45 1.19
C TYR A 23 4.43 7.31 2.71
N ILE A 24 3.20 7.43 3.21
CA ILE A 24 2.88 7.30 4.63
C ILE A 24 3.16 5.85 5.04
N PRO A 25 4.00 5.61 6.05
CA PRO A 25 4.21 4.28 6.61
C PRO A 25 2.91 3.67 7.13
N CYS A 26 2.65 2.45 6.71
CA CYS A 26 1.46 1.70 7.07
C CYS A 26 1.76 0.21 7.16
N PHE A 27 0.78 -0.54 7.62
CA PHE A 27 0.83 -1.98 7.72
C PHE A 27 -0.40 -2.56 7.03
N CYS A 28 -0.16 -3.46 6.08
CA CYS A 28 -1.21 -4.08 5.28
C CYS A 28 -1.52 -5.49 5.77
N LYS A 29 -2.81 -5.80 5.91
CA LYS A 29 -3.32 -7.16 6.14
C LYS A 29 -4.28 -7.52 5.02
N ILE A 30 -4.00 -8.61 4.30
CA ILE A 30 -4.75 -8.99 3.11
C ILE A 30 -5.13 -10.46 3.15
N ARG A 31 -6.37 -10.75 2.79
CA ARG A 31 -6.94 -12.08 2.57
C ARG A 31 -7.98 -11.98 1.44
N PRO A 32 -8.52 -13.08 0.90
CA PRO A 32 -9.33 -13.06 -0.33
C PRO A 32 -10.52 -12.07 -0.35
N ASP A 33 -11.17 -11.85 0.80
CA ASP A 33 -12.36 -11.00 0.92
C ASP A 33 -12.09 -9.67 1.64
N LYS A 34 -10.85 -9.41 2.08
CA LYS A 34 -10.55 -8.24 2.93
C LYS A 34 -9.13 -7.74 2.78
N PHE A 35 -8.99 -6.42 2.63
CA PHE A 35 -7.72 -5.72 2.66
C PHE A 35 -7.84 -4.54 3.62
N GLU A 36 -7.11 -4.61 4.73
CA GLU A 36 -6.98 -3.53 5.72
C GLU A 36 -5.62 -2.84 5.62
N VAL A 37 -5.64 -1.51 5.81
CA VAL A 37 -4.46 -0.66 5.98
C VAL A 37 -4.56 0.04 7.32
N SER A 38 -3.60 -0.19 8.20
CA SER A 38 -3.43 0.55 9.46
C SER A 38 -2.15 1.38 9.41
N PHE A 39 -2.09 2.51 10.09
CA PHE A 39 -0.91 3.37 10.07
C PHE A 39 0.02 3.10 11.26
N THR A 40 1.33 3.23 11.03
CA THR A 40 2.35 3.04 12.08
C THR A 40 2.80 4.35 12.73
N ILE A 41 2.14 5.46 12.38
CA ILE A 41 2.37 6.78 12.97
C ILE A 41 1.37 6.95 14.10
N ASP A 42 1.85 7.30 15.31
CA ASP A 42 1.04 7.43 16.53
C ASP A 42 -0.23 8.27 16.32
N SER A 43 -0.14 9.39 15.58
CA SER A 43 -1.29 10.26 15.32
C SER A 43 -2.38 9.65 14.42
N LEU A 44 -2.15 8.47 13.85
CA LEU A 44 -3.05 7.78 12.92
C LEU A 44 -3.33 6.33 13.36
N GLU A 45 -2.86 5.90 14.53
CA GLU A 45 -2.91 4.49 14.95
C GLU A 45 -4.34 3.94 15.08
N GLU A 46 -5.30 4.80 15.40
CA GLU A 46 -6.72 4.45 15.52
C GLU A 46 -7.42 4.32 14.15
N ILE A 47 -6.75 4.71 13.06
CA ILE A 47 -7.32 4.67 11.71
C ILE A 47 -7.00 3.35 11.04
N VAL A 48 -8.06 2.62 10.69
CA VAL A 48 -8.00 1.43 9.82
C VAL A 48 -8.84 1.68 8.59
N LEU A 49 -8.22 1.57 7.42
CA LEU A 49 -8.87 1.75 6.12
C LEU A 49 -9.19 0.39 5.50
N SER A 50 -10.40 0.25 4.97
CA SER A 50 -10.79 -0.88 4.12
C SER A 50 -10.53 -0.54 2.67
N VAL A 51 -9.78 -1.41 1.99
CA VAL A 51 -9.48 -1.30 0.56
C VAL A 51 -10.42 -2.22 -0.21
N GLU A 52 -11.11 -1.65 -1.19
CA GLU A 52 -12.08 -2.31 -2.05
C GLU A 52 -11.54 -2.50 -3.47
N ASN A 53 -12.10 -3.46 -4.20
CA ASN A 53 -11.76 -3.79 -5.59
C ASN A 53 -10.24 -3.99 -5.80
N PHE A 54 -9.65 -4.85 -4.96
CA PHE A 54 -8.30 -5.35 -5.13
C PHE A 54 -8.34 -6.76 -5.74
N GLU A 55 -7.31 -7.10 -6.51
CA GLU A 55 -7.10 -8.43 -7.07
C GLU A 55 -5.99 -9.12 -6.27
N LEU A 56 -6.34 -10.11 -5.43
CA LEU A 56 -5.36 -10.78 -4.57
C LEU A 56 -4.25 -11.41 -5.40
N ASP A 57 -4.61 -12.20 -6.43
CA ASP A 57 -3.65 -12.88 -7.33
C ASP A 57 -2.60 -11.93 -7.91
N ARG A 58 -2.99 -10.68 -8.21
CA ARG A 58 -2.04 -9.64 -8.64
C ARG A 58 -1.15 -9.17 -7.51
N LEU A 59 -1.69 -8.96 -6.31
CA LEU A 59 -0.91 -8.51 -5.16
C LEU A 59 0.16 -9.53 -4.75
N GLU A 60 -0.11 -10.83 -4.91
CA GLU A 60 0.85 -11.92 -4.63
C GLU A 60 2.12 -11.86 -5.48
N GLU A 61 2.10 -11.17 -6.63
CA GLU A 61 3.29 -10.93 -7.45
C GLU A 61 4.28 -9.95 -6.79
N TYR A 62 3.80 -9.11 -5.87
CA TYR A 62 4.59 -8.03 -5.26
C TYR A 62 5.02 -8.35 -3.83
N VAL A 63 4.33 -9.26 -3.16
CA VAL A 63 4.58 -9.62 -1.76
C VAL A 63 4.35 -11.12 -1.54
N PRO A 64 5.29 -11.82 -0.89
CA PRO A 64 5.13 -13.24 -0.63
C PRO A 64 3.93 -13.49 0.30
N VAL A 65 3.09 -14.45 -0.07
CA VAL A 65 1.99 -14.93 0.76
C VAL A 65 2.56 -15.76 1.92
N GLY A 66 2.19 -15.38 3.14
CA GLY A 66 2.48 -16.17 4.32
C GLY A 66 1.62 -17.44 4.37
N VAL A 67 2.25 -18.58 4.61
CA VAL A 67 1.55 -19.85 4.87
C VAL A 67 1.23 -19.96 6.36
N GLY A 68 -0.01 -19.61 6.73
CA GLY A 68 -0.59 -19.85 8.06
C GLY A 68 -1.16 -18.60 8.75
N GLY A 69 -2.40 -18.68 9.23
CA GLY A 69 -3.11 -17.60 9.91
C GLY A 69 -4.46 -17.24 9.28
N GLN A 70 -5.15 -16.23 9.81
CA GLN A 70 -6.41 -15.71 9.24
C GLN A 70 -6.19 -14.84 8.00
N TRP A 71 -4.98 -14.29 7.84
CA TRP A 71 -4.61 -13.42 6.74
C TRP A 71 -3.46 -14.03 5.96
N TRP A 72 -3.46 -13.76 4.66
CA TRP A 72 -2.53 -14.34 3.68
C TRP A 72 -1.30 -13.45 3.54
N ILE A 73 -1.46 -12.13 3.67
CA ILE A 73 -0.38 -11.17 3.64
C ILE A 73 -0.41 -10.33 4.91
N TYR A 74 0.77 -10.16 5.49
CA TYR A 74 1.10 -9.22 6.56
C TYR A 74 2.37 -8.50 6.14
N ASN A 75 2.32 -7.18 5.93
CA ASN A 75 3.48 -6.50 5.38
C ASN A 75 3.59 -5.03 5.80
N ASP A 76 4.79 -4.63 6.21
CA ASP A 76 5.16 -3.22 6.37
C ASP A 76 5.15 -2.55 5.00
N SER A 77 4.41 -1.45 4.87
CA SER A 77 4.08 -0.86 3.58
C SER A 77 4.22 0.66 3.63
N ILE A 78 4.25 1.28 2.45
CA ILE A 78 4.07 2.72 2.29
C ILE A 78 2.93 2.99 1.32
N ILE A 79 2.11 3.98 1.66
CA ILE A 79 0.93 4.33 0.87
C ILE A 79 0.85 5.84 0.61
N THR A 80 0.41 6.20 -0.59
CA THR A 80 -0.01 7.56 -0.93
C THR A 80 -1.48 7.52 -1.31
N ILE A 81 -2.32 8.30 -0.65
CA ILE A 81 -3.76 8.38 -0.93
C ILE A 81 -4.16 9.80 -1.31
N LYS A 82 -5.22 9.92 -2.11
CA LYS A 82 -5.79 11.22 -2.49
C LYS A 82 -7.31 11.14 -2.55
N LEU A 83 -7.98 12.29 -2.49
CA LEU A 83 -9.41 12.37 -2.74
C LEU A 83 -9.70 12.09 -4.22
N ASN A 84 -10.76 11.33 -4.48
CA ASN A 84 -11.31 11.26 -5.82
C ASN A 84 -12.13 12.53 -6.10
N MET A 85 -11.75 13.27 -7.14
CA MET A 85 -12.39 14.54 -7.50
C MET A 85 -13.82 14.38 -8.04
N ASN A 86 -14.16 13.20 -8.57
CA ASN A 86 -15.48 12.88 -9.09
C ASN A 86 -16.41 12.29 -8.02
N ASN A 87 -15.85 11.73 -6.94
CA ASN A 87 -16.59 11.17 -5.82
C ASN A 87 -15.82 11.37 -4.49
N PRO A 88 -16.10 12.45 -3.74
CA PRO A 88 -15.40 12.76 -2.49
C PRO A 88 -15.59 11.73 -1.35
N SER A 89 -16.51 10.77 -1.53
CA SER A 89 -16.74 9.66 -0.59
C SER A 89 -15.78 8.48 -0.80
N ILE A 90 -14.89 8.54 -1.80
CA ILE A 90 -13.84 7.55 -2.01
C ILE A 90 -12.46 8.20 -2.04
N LEU A 91 -11.48 7.46 -1.56
CA LEU A 91 -10.06 7.78 -1.69
C LEU A 91 -9.42 6.87 -2.73
N GLU A 92 -8.57 7.44 -3.56
CA GLU A 92 -7.75 6.70 -4.50
C GLU A 92 -6.39 6.39 -3.89
N ILE A 93 -5.92 5.17 -4.09
CA ILE A 93 -4.55 4.79 -3.78
C ILE A 93 -3.70 5.18 -4.99
N LEU A 94 -2.84 6.18 -4.82
CA LEU A 94 -1.94 6.65 -5.86
C LEU A 94 -0.67 5.79 -5.90
N ASP A 95 -0.12 5.46 -4.75
CA ASP A 95 1.06 4.62 -4.65
C ASP A 95 0.89 3.64 -3.49
N LEU A 96 1.33 2.40 -3.68
CA LEU A 96 1.40 1.37 -2.65
C LEU A 96 2.64 0.52 -2.90
N ALA A 97 3.53 0.44 -1.92
CA ALA A 97 4.65 -0.50 -1.94
C ALA A 97 4.70 -1.35 -0.68
N PHE A 98 5.08 -2.61 -0.88
CA PHE A 98 5.33 -3.60 0.16
C PHE A 98 6.83 -3.66 0.46
N PHE A 99 7.20 -3.80 1.72
CA PHE A 99 8.58 -3.98 2.12
C PHE A 99 9.01 -5.44 1.94
N ASP A 100 10.13 -5.62 1.24
CA ASP A 100 10.86 -6.87 1.16
C ASP A 100 12.26 -6.70 1.79
N PRO A 101 12.71 -7.60 2.68
CA PRO A 101 14.01 -7.47 3.34
C PRO A 101 15.23 -7.46 2.41
N TYR A 102 15.12 -8.06 1.22
CA TYR A 102 16.21 -8.20 0.26
C TYR A 102 16.14 -7.14 -0.85
N LEU A 103 14.93 -6.73 -1.23
CA LEU A 103 14.69 -5.85 -2.36
C LEU A 103 14.31 -4.42 -1.95
N GLY A 104 13.92 -4.21 -0.69
CA GLY A 104 13.39 -2.96 -0.19
C GLY A 104 11.93 -2.75 -0.61
N TRP A 105 11.55 -1.51 -0.92
CA TRP A 105 10.18 -1.15 -1.28
C TRP A 105 9.81 -1.62 -2.69
N CYS A 106 8.79 -2.46 -2.75
CA CYS A 106 8.30 -3.10 -3.96
C CYS A 106 6.92 -2.54 -4.32
N TRP A 107 6.85 -1.75 -5.40
CA TRP A 107 5.60 -1.11 -5.81
C TRP A 107 4.59 -2.12 -6.36
N ALA A 108 3.44 -2.22 -5.71
CA ALA A 108 2.25 -2.89 -6.25
C ALA A 108 1.39 -1.91 -7.03
N ILE A 109 1.28 -0.66 -6.55
CA ILE A 109 0.60 0.44 -7.24
C ILE A 109 1.57 1.60 -7.40
N LYS A 110 1.65 2.16 -8.60
CA LYS A 110 2.39 3.37 -8.90
C LYS A 110 1.54 4.29 -9.78
N ASP A 111 1.45 5.57 -9.42
CA ASP A 111 0.67 6.59 -10.13
C ASP A 111 -0.79 6.15 -10.42
N GLY A 112 -1.40 5.43 -9.47
CA GLY A 112 -2.79 4.98 -9.48
C GLY A 112 -3.05 3.73 -10.32
N LYS A 113 -2.01 3.06 -10.81
CA LYS A 113 -2.10 1.83 -11.61
C LYS A 113 -1.29 0.72 -10.96
N TYR A 114 -1.68 -0.53 -11.21
CA TYR A 114 -0.80 -1.65 -10.91
C TYR A 114 0.55 -1.41 -11.60
N ALA A 115 1.64 -1.58 -10.84
CA ALA A 115 2.96 -1.54 -11.42
C ALA A 115 3.10 -2.64 -12.48
N GLU A 116 4.00 -2.44 -13.45
CA GLU A 116 4.30 -3.55 -14.36
C GLU A 116 4.96 -4.67 -13.54
N VAL A 117 4.44 -5.89 -13.72
CA VAL A 117 4.92 -7.08 -13.02
C VAL A 117 6.42 -7.18 -13.25
N ARG A 118 7.16 -7.45 -12.17
CA ARG A 118 8.62 -7.61 -12.23
C ARG A 118 8.96 -8.58 -13.35
N GLU A 119 9.67 -8.12 -14.37
CA GLU A 119 10.46 -9.04 -15.15
C GLU A 119 11.56 -9.56 -14.21
N VAL A 120 11.61 -10.88 -14.08
CA VAL A 120 12.65 -11.61 -13.36
C VAL A 120 13.52 -12.29 -14.39
N ASP A 121 14.84 -12.19 -14.24
CA ASP A 121 15.75 -12.99 -15.04
C ASP A 121 15.65 -14.48 -14.67
N ASP A 122 16.32 -15.33 -15.45
CA ASP A 122 16.34 -16.79 -15.24
C ASP A 122 16.90 -17.19 -13.86
N ASP A 123 17.61 -16.29 -13.18
CA ASP A 123 18.20 -16.45 -11.85
C ASP A 123 17.29 -15.91 -10.73
N GLY A 124 16.10 -15.41 -11.06
CA GLY A 124 15.11 -14.87 -10.12
C GLY A 124 15.41 -13.44 -9.65
N ASN A 125 16.35 -12.73 -10.28
CA ASN A 125 16.65 -11.34 -9.97
C ASN A 125 15.68 -10.40 -10.69
N CYS A 126 15.23 -9.36 -9.99
CA CYS A 126 14.35 -8.35 -10.56
C CYS A 126 15.12 -7.45 -11.55
N ILE A 127 14.70 -7.40 -12.81
CA ILE A 127 15.34 -6.58 -13.86
C ILE A 127 14.66 -5.22 -14.11
N ASN A 128 13.43 -5.02 -13.61
CA ASN A 128 12.72 -3.74 -13.72
C ASN A 128 12.88 -2.90 -12.44
N GLU A 129 13.79 -1.93 -12.52
CA GLU A 129 14.09 -0.98 -11.45
C GLU A 129 12.90 -0.05 -11.15
N ALA A 130 12.22 -0.34 -10.05
CA ALA A 130 11.70 0.71 -9.18
C ALA A 130 12.36 0.58 -7.80
N LYS A 131 13.68 0.32 -7.78
CA LYS A 131 14.48 0.46 -6.57
C LYS A 131 14.45 1.92 -6.15
N LEU A 132 13.69 2.23 -5.09
CA LEU A 132 14.03 3.35 -4.23
C LEU A 132 15.44 3.06 -3.67
N ARG A 133 16.50 3.43 -4.41
CA ARG A 133 17.80 3.64 -3.80
C ARG A 133 17.59 4.80 -2.83
N TYR A 134 17.47 4.50 -1.55
CA TYR A 134 17.81 5.50 -0.53
C TYR A 134 19.19 6.06 -0.93
N PRO A 135 19.39 7.39 -0.97
CA PRO A 135 20.74 7.90 -1.02
C PRO A 135 21.42 7.34 0.22
N LEU A 136 22.35 6.40 0.01
CA LEU A 136 23.26 5.95 1.06
C LEU A 136 23.84 7.23 1.64
N LEU A 137 23.49 7.52 2.90
CA LEU A 137 24.12 8.58 3.66
C LEU A 137 25.63 8.30 3.60
N LYS A 138 26.34 9.20 2.91
CA LYS A 138 27.80 9.21 2.85
C LYS A 138 28.38 9.55 4.22
#